data_AF-A0A920VZJ1-F1
#
_entry.id   AF-A0A920VZJ1-F1
#
_cell.length_a   1.000
_cell.length_b   1.000
_cell.length_c   1.000
_cell.angle_alpha   90.00
_cell.angle_beta   90.00
_cell.angle_gamma   90.00
#
_symmetry.space_group_name_H-M   'P 1'
#
loop_
_entity.id
_entity.type
_entity.pdbx_description
1 polymer ?
#
loop_
_entity_poly.entity_id
_entity_poly.type
_entity_poly.pdbx_seq_one_letter_code
_entity_poly.pdbx_strand_id
1 'polypeptide(L)'
;MPCQCVEYGWQDDLRIKMCIDMNAEDFTTVHHELGHNFYQRAYKEQPVLFRESANDGFHEATGDVISLSVTPKYLVDIGWLEEEPGVEGDLGFLLNLALDKIAFLPFALVVDQWRWQIFNGEIAPENYNEAWWVLREEYQGITPPVERNETHFDQVPSITFQEIHLICATSWLTFNSFNSIVPYVKLLAMKDNLIVALFMAMKRPVRSCRPC
;
A
#
# COMPACT_ATOMS: atom_id res chain seq x y z
N MET A 1 8.30 12.27 1.23
CA MET A 1 9.12 11.54 0.23
C MET A 1 8.61 10.12 0.26
N PRO A 2 8.33 9.49 -0.89
CA PRO A 2 7.63 8.20 -0.91
C PRO A 2 8.38 7.09 -0.16
N CYS A 3 7.62 6.16 0.42
CA CYS A 3 8.06 5.05 1.25
C CYS A 3 8.26 3.82 0.36
N GLN A 4 9.48 3.33 0.22
CA GLN A 4 9.74 2.20 -0.66
C GLN A 4 10.67 1.18 -0.01
N CYS A 5 10.24 -0.09 -0.01
CA CYS A 5 11.11 -1.22 0.21
C CYS A 5 11.99 -1.49 -1.01
N VAL A 6 13.28 -1.69 -0.76
CA VAL A 6 14.27 -1.97 -1.80
C VAL A 6 15.10 -3.19 -1.39
N GLU A 7 15.01 -4.26 -2.19
CA GLU A 7 15.98 -5.35 -2.16
C GLU A 7 17.18 -4.96 -3.03
N TYR A 8 18.38 -4.95 -2.45
CA TYR A 8 19.59 -4.55 -3.17
C TYR A 8 20.39 -5.76 -3.63
N GLY A 9 19.89 -6.59 -4.55
CA GLY A 9 20.65 -7.61 -5.31
C GLY A 9 21.40 -8.71 -4.53
N TRP A 10 21.46 -8.62 -3.21
CA TRP A 10 22.10 -9.54 -2.28
C TRP A 10 21.01 -10.01 -1.31
N GLN A 11 20.82 -11.32 -1.19
CA GLN A 11 19.71 -11.97 -0.47
C GLN A 11 19.51 -11.52 0.99
N ASP A 12 20.50 -10.86 1.58
CA ASP A 12 20.51 -10.43 2.98
C ASP A 12 20.48 -8.89 3.13
N ASP A 13 20.38 -8.12 2.05
CA ASP A 13 20.30 -6.65 2.07
C ASP A 13 18.89 -6.13 1.75
N LEU A 14 18.09 -6.02 2.81
CA LEU A 14 16.71 -5.52 2.80
C LEU A 14 16.68 -4.14 3.45
N ARG A 15 16.06 -3.17 2.78
CA ARG A 15 16.03 -1.77 3.22
C ARG A 15 14.65 -1.16 3.03
N ILE A 16 14.26 -0.32 4.00
CA ILE A 16 13.13 0.60 3.87
C ILE A 16 13.70 2.01 3.65
N LYS A 17 13.23 2.69 2.62
CA LYS A 17 13.50 4.12 2.40
C LYS A 17 12.22 4.88 2.63
N MET A 18 12.14 5.63 3.72
CA MET A 18 10.96 6.41 4.10
C MET A 18 11.37 7.70 4.81
N CYS A 19 10.65 8.78 4.56
CA CYS A 19 10.73 9.99 5.38
C CYS A 19 9.67 9.88 6.47
N ILE A 20 10.07 9.37 7.63
CA ILE A 20 9.16 9.07 8.74
C ILE A 20 8.93 10.32 9.59
N ASP A 21 7.66 10.67 9.78
CA ASP A 21 7.17 11.57 10.81
C ASP A 21 6.60 10.76 11.99
N MET A 22 6.54 11.40 13.16
CA MET A 22 6.03 10.76 14.39
C MET A 22 4.50 10.83 14.44
N ASN A 23 3.82 10.05 13.61
CA ASN A 23 2.36 9.99 13.55
C ASN A 23 1.84 8.54 13.33
N ALA A 24 0.53 8.35 13.44
CA ALA A 24 -0.11 7.04 13.33
C ALA A 24 -0.14 6.47 11.90
N GLU A 25 -0.18 7.36 10.90
CA GLU A 25 -0.16 7.00 9.48
C GLU A 25 1.18 6.34 9.15
N ASP A 26 2.28 7.02 9.43
CA ASP A 26 3.63 6.51 9.19
C ASP A 26 3.96 5.28 10.03
N PHE A 27 3.43 5.18 11.25
CA PHE A 27 3.56 3.96 12.04
C PHE A 27 2.91 2.76 11.34
N THR A 28 1.72 2.95 10.76
CA THR A 28 1.01 1.92 10.00
C THR A 28 1.74 1.61 8.69
N THR A 29 2.19 2.62 7.97
CA THR A 29 2.99 2.48 6.73
C THR A 29 4.28 1.71 6.96
N VAL A 30 4.98 1.94 8.08
CA VAL A 30 6.17 1.15 8.43
C VAL A 30 5.82 -0.34 8.60
N HIS A 31 4.64 -0.69 9.12
CA HIS A 31 4.21 -2.09 9.21
C HIS A 31 3.91 -2.69 7.82
N HIS A 32 3.35 -1.90 6.91
CA HIS A 32 3.15 -2.28 5.50
C HIS A 32 4.48 -2.66 4.84
N GLU A 33 5.44 -1.74 4.91
CA GLU A 33 6.78 -1.90 4.33
C GLU A 33 7.56 -3.04 5.01
N LEU A 34 7.38 -3.26 6.31
CA LEU A 34 7.95 -4.44 6.96
C LEU A 34 7.36 -5.75 6.41
N GLY A 35 6.07 -5.76 6.05
CA GLY A 35 5.43 -6.89 5.37
C GLY A 35 6.14 -7.26 4.07
N HIS A 36 6.49 -6.27 3.24
CA HIS A 36 7.29 -6.47 2.02
C HIS A 36 8.65 -7.11 2.31
N ASN A 37 9.37 -6.61 3.32
CA ASN A 37 10.66 -7.18 3.71
C ASN A 37 10.52 -8.62 4.26
N PHE A 38 9.47 -8.91 5.03
CA PHE A 38 9.21 -10.27 5.50
C PHE A 38 8.94 -11.21 4.32
N TYR A 39 8.20 -10.75 3.31
CA TYR A 39 7.91 -11.55 2.13
C TYR A 39 9.17 -11.79 1.30
N GLN A 40 9.96 -10.75 1.03
CA GLN A 40 11.28 -10.84 0.37
C GLN A 40 12.20 -11.83 1.07
N ARG A 41 12.26 -11.76 2.39
CA ARG A 41 13.05 -12.70 3.20
C ARG A 41 12.56 -14.14 3.09
N ALA A 42 11.24 -14.35 2.92
CA ALA A 42 10.67 -15.69 2.85
C ALA A 42 11.02 -16.40 1.52
N TYR A 43 11.10 -15.68 0.40
CA TYR A 43 11.45 -16.26 -0.89
C TYR A 43 12.93 -16.10 -1.28
N LYS A 44 13.79 -15.58 -0.39
CA LYS A 44 15.21 -15.28 -0.71
C LYS A 44 16.00 -16.47 -1.28
N GLU A 45 15.68 -17.70 -0.87
CA GLU A 45 16.36 -18.92 -1.31
C GLU A 45 15.83 -19.45 -2.65
N GLN A 46 14.75 -18.88 -3.19
CA GLN A 46 14.23 -19.27 -4.51
C GLN A 46 15.24 -18.90 -5.62
N PRO A 47 15.20 -19.58 -6.79
CA PRO A 47 15.92 -19.11 -7.97
C PRO A 47 15.54 -17.67 -8.31
N VAL A 48 16.47 -16.89 -8.86
CA VAL A 48 16.27 -15.45 -9.12
C VAL A 48 14.98 -15.14 -9.89
N LEU A 49 14.60 -15.99 -10.84
CA LEU A 49 13.37 -15.85 -11.62
C LEU A 49 12.06 -16.06 -10.82
N PHE A 50 12.15 -16.55 -9.59
CA PHE A 50 11.01 -16.80 -8.69
C PHE A 50 11.13 -15.99 -7.39
N ARG A 51 12.01 -14.98 -7.34
CA ARG A 51 12.13 -14.04 -6.21
C ARG A 51 11.23 -12.83 -6.40
N GLU A 52 9.96 -13.10 -6.58
CA GLU A 52 8.93 -12.08 -6.75
C GLU A 52 7.62 -12.61 -6.15
N SER A 53 6.63 -11.75 -5.95
CA SER A 53 5.31 -12.19 -5.53
C SER A 53 4.62 -13.01 -6.64
N ALA A 54 3.58 -13.77 -6.27
CA ALA A 54 2.80 -14.51 -7.27
C ALA A 54 2.14 -13.59 -8.32
N ASN A 55 1.82 -12.37 -7.93
CA ASN A 55 1.46 -11.21 -8.75
C ASN A 55 1.58 -9.95 -7.87
N ASP A 56 1.47 -8.76 -8.47
CA ASP A 56 1.60 -7.48 -7.75
C ASP A 56 0.63 -7.37 -6.55
N GLY A 57 -0.60 -7.88 -6.71
CA GLY A 57 -1.59 -7.86 -5.63
C GLY A 57 -1.23 -8.71 -4.42
N PHE A 58 -0.48 -9.80 -4.59
CA PHE A 58 0.04 -10.58 -3.46
C PHE A 58 1.12 -9.83 -2.67
N HIS A 59 1.93 -9.01 -3.35
CA HIS A 59 2.95 -8.21 -2.69
C HIS A 59 2.28 -7.20 -1.75
N GLU A 60 1.40 -6.38 -2.30
CA GLU A 60 0.74 -5.29 -1.59
C GLU A 60 -0.26 -5.78 -0.55
N ALA A 61 -1.01 -6.85 -0.82
CA ALA A 61 -1.89 -7.43 0.19
C ALA A 61 -1.11 -8.02 1.37
N THR A 62 0.12 -8.49 1.17
CA THR A 62 0.96 -8.97 2.28
C THR A 62 1.36 -7.81 3.19
N GLY A 63 1.74 -6.66 2.62
CA GLY A 63 1.97 -5.43 3.38
C GLY A 63 0.73 -5.02 4.18
N ASP A 64 -0.42 -4.93 3.51
CA ASP A 64 -1.67 -4.48 4.12
C ASP A 64 -2.13 -5.40 5.27
N VAL A 65 -1.96 -6.72 5.12
CA VAL A 65 -2.29 -7.68 6.19
C VAL A 65 -1.41 -7.48 7.42
N ILE A 66 -0.13 -7.15 7.24
CA ILE A 66 0.76 -6.84 8.37
C ILE A 66 0.35 -5.51 9.01
N SER A 67 -0.05 -4.51 8.23
CA SER A 67 -0.60 -3.25 8.75
C SER A 67 -1.87 -3.47 9.59
N LEU A 68 -2.75 -4.38 9.18
CA LEU A 68 -3.95 -4.75 9.95
C LEU A 68 -3.64 -5.41 11.32
N SER A 69 -2.41 -5.87 11.54
CA SER A 69 -1.99 -6.36 12.87
C SER A 69 -1.79 -5.24 13.89
N VAL A 70 -1.72 -3.98 13.45
CA VAL A 70 -1.70 -2.78 14.29
C VAL A 70 -3.08 -2.55 14.90
N THR A 71 -3.43 -3.39 15.85
CA THR A 71 -4.72 -3.37 16.57
C THR A 71 -4.61 -2.57 17.87
N PRO A 72 -5.72 -2.10 18.46
CA PRO A 72 -5.68 -1.45 19.77
C PRO A 72 -5.04 -2.33 20.85
N LYS A 73 -5.30 -3.65 20.81
CA LYS A 73 -4.61 -4.64 21.64
C LYS A 73 -3.09 -4.58 21.51
N TYR A 74 -2.59 -4.58 20.28
CA TYR A 74 -1.15 -4.48 20.02
C TYR A 74 -0.57 -3.17 20.57
N LEU A 75 -1.31 -2.06 20.45
CA LEU A 75 -0.88 -0.76 21.01
C LEU A 75 -0.82 -0.77 22.55
N VAL A 76 -1.71 -1.51 23.22
CA VAL A 76 -1.62 -1.74 24.67
C VAL A 76 -0.37 -2.57 25.00
N ASP A 77 -0.12 -3.65 24.25
CA ASP A 77 1.00 -4.55 24.50
C ASP A 77 2.37 -3.85 24.37
N ILE A 78 2.50 -2.83 23.49
CA ILE A 78 3.71 -2.00 23.35
C ILE A 78 3.71 -0.75 24.26
N GLY A 79 2.67 -0.57 25.09
CA GLY A 79 2.56 0.51 26.06
C GLY A 79 2.20 1.88 25.49
N TRP A 80 1.58 1.93 24.30
CA TRP A 80 1.11 3.15 23.65
C TRP A 80 -0.35 3.48 23.98
N LEU A 81 -1.11 2.49 24.43
CA LEU A 81 -2.43 2.66 25.05
C LEU A 81 -2.40 2.07 26.47
N GLU A 82 -3.18 2.66 27.38
CA GLU A 82 -3.32 2.14 28.75
C GLU A 82 -4.26 0.91 28.79
N GLU A 83 -5.34 0.94 28.00
CA GLU A 83 -6.31 -0.14 27.86
C GLU A 83 -6.91 -0.19 26.45
N GLU A 84 -7.52 -1.32 26.10
CA GLU A 84 -8.20 -1.47 24.81
C GLU A 84 -9.51 -0.66 24.82
N PRO A 85 -9.80 0.14 23.78
CA PRO A 85 -11.07 0.83 23.66
C PRO A 85 -12.27 -0.13 23.66
N GLY A 86 -13.38 0.28 24.28
CA GLY A 86 -14.64 -0.45 24.25
C GLY A 86 -15.32 -0.43 22.87
N VAL A 87 -16.37 -1.24 22.74
CA VAL A 87 -17.16 -1.41 21.50
C VAL A 87 -17.79 -0.11 20.99
N GLU A 88 -17.91 0.89 21.86
CA GLU A 88 -18.39 2.23 21.52
C GLU A 88 -17.47 2.92 20.48
N GLY A 89 -16.18 2.55 20.43
CA GLY A 89 -15.20 3.07 19.48
C GLY A 89 -15.23 2.38 18.10
N ASP A 90 -15.85 1.21 18.00
CA ASP A 90 -15.78 0.37 16.79
C ASP A 90 -16.36 1.07 15.56
N LEU A 91 -17.47 1.81 15.71
CA LEU A 91 -18.10 2.48 14.57
C LEU A 91 -17.16 3.54 13.97
N GLY A 92 -16.50 4.35 14.80
CA GLY A 92 -15.57 5.36 14.33
C GLY A 92 -14.32 4.73 13.69
N PHE A 93 -13.80 3.66 14.30
CA PHE A 93 -12.68 2.90 13.76
C PHE A 93 -13.01 2.29 12.39
N LEU A 94 -14.15 1.58 12.29
CA LEU A 94 -14.59 0.94 11.04
C LEU A 94 -14.92 1.97 9.95
N LEU A 95 -15.46 3.14 10.31
CA LEU A 95 -15.69 4.22 9.35
C LEU A 95 -14.37 4.77 8.80
N ASN A 96 -13.37 5.00 9.66
CA ASN A 96 -12.04 5.43 9.21
C ASN A 96 -11.39 4.38 8.30
N LEU A 97 -11.48 3.10 8.66
CA LEU A 97 -11.00 2.00 7.81
C LEU A 97 -11.74 1.95 6.47
N ALA A 98 -13.05 2.19 6.45
CA ALA A 98 -13.83 2.25 5.22
C ALA A 98 -13.45 3.45 4.35
N LEU A 99 -13.17 4.62 4.94
CA LEU A 99 -12.70 5.80 4.21
C LEU A 99 -11.31 5.57 3.59
N ASP A 100 -10.45 4.81 4.25
CA ASP A 100 -9.14 4.45 3.70
C ASP A 100 -9.26 3.38 2.59
N LYS A 101 -9.91 2.26 2.88
CA LYS A 101 -9.88 1.08 2.01
C LYS A 101 -11.02 1.03 0.99
N ILE A 102 -12.25 1.37 1.36
CA ILE A 102 -13.42 1.27 0.48
C ILE A 102 -13.52 2.48 -0.46
N ALA A 103 -13.25 3.69 0.03
CA ALA A 103 -13.28 4.88 -0.82
C ALA A 103 -12.17 4.88 -1.89
N PHE A 104 -11.08 4.14 -1.68
CA PHE A 104 -9.99 3.98 -2.64
C PHE A 104 -10.33 3.04 -3.81
N LEU A 105 -11.18 2.02 -3.61
CA LEU A 105 -11.52 1.03 -4.65
C LEU A 105 -11.96 1.62 -5.99
N PRO A 106 -12.91 2.58 -6.05
CA PRO A 106 -13.31 3.17 -7.33
C PRO A 106 -12.19 3.97 -7.97
N PHE A 107 -11.30 4.60 -7.20
CA PHE A 107 -10.14 5.29 -7.76
C PHE A 107 -9.16 4.33 -8.43
N ALA A 108 -8.81 3.24 -7.75
CA ALA A 108 -7.91 2.22 -8.31
C ALA A 108 -8.44 1.63 -9.63
N LEU A 109 -9.76 1.41 -9.71
CA LEU A 109 -10.42 0.95 -10.93
C LEU A 109 -10.33 1.98 -12.07
N VAL A 110 -10.65 3.24 -11.79
CA VAL A 110 -10.64 4.34 -12.78
C VAL A 110 -9.26 4.52 -13.40
N VAL A 111 -8.19 4.45 -12.59
CA VAL A 111 -6.82 4.61 -13.09
C VAL A 111 -6.48 3.58 -14.16
N ASP A 112 -6.77 2.30 -13.92
CA ASP A 112 -6.45 1.25 -14.88
C ASP A 112 -7.42 1.23 -16.08
N GLN A 113 -8.71 1.50 -15.87
CA GLN A 113 -9.64 1.61 -16.99
C GLN A 113 -9.21 2.71 -17.96
N TRP A 114 -8.87 3.90 -17.44
CA TRP A 114 -8.39 5.01 -18.24
C TRP A 114 -7.12 4.64 -19.01
N ARG A 115 -6.15 3.97 -18.37
CA ARG A 115 -4.91 3.50 -19.03
C ARG A 115 -5.20 2.48 -20.12
N TRP A 116 -6.06 1.51 -19.85
CA TRP A 116 -6.40 0.46 -20.82
C TRP A 116 -7.09 1.02 -22.05
N GLN A 117 -8.02 1.97 -21.86
CA GLN A 117 -8.71 2.66 -22.95
C GLN A 117 -7.75 3.55 -23.77
N ILE A 118 -6.68 4.06 -23.18
CA ILE A 118 -5.60 4.72 -23.94
C ILE A 118 -4.79 3.68 -24.73
N PHE A 119 -4.33 2.62 -24.08
CA PHE A 119 -3.45 1.63 -24.71
C PHE A 119 -4.13 0.81 -25.80
N ASN A 120 -5.44 0.60 -25.72
CA ASN A 120 -6.21 -0.07 -26.76
C ASN A 120 -6.69 0.88 -27.88
N GLY A 121 -6.43 2.19 -27.74
CA GLY A 121 -6.75 3.21 -28.74
C GLY A 121 -8.18 3.76 -28.70
N GLU A 122 -8.98 3.42 -27.69
CA GLU A 122 -10.33 3.99 -27.49
C GLU A 122 -10.28 5.49 -27.15
N ILE A 123 -9.29 5.93 -26.38
CA ILE A 123 -9.07 7.35 -26.05
C ILE A 123 -7.88 7.89 -26.83
N ALA A 124 -8.14 8.90 -27.67
CA ALA A 124 -7.11 9.66 -28.37
C ALA A 124 -6.43 10.69 -27.43
N PRO A 125 -5.16 11.07 -27.68
CA PRO A 125 -4.43 12.07 -26.89
C PRO A 125 -5.17 13.39 -26.66
N GLU A 126 -6.01 13.80 -27.61
CA GLU A 126 -6.80 15.02 -27.55
C GLU A 126 -7.97 14.93 -26.57
N ASN A 127 -8.26 13.77 -25.97
CA ASN A 127 -9.39 13.55 -25.07
C ASN A 127 -8.95 12.91 -23.73
N TYR A 128 -7.66 12.97 -23.39
CA TYR A 128 -7.12 12.33 -22.20
C TYR A 128 -7.77 12.85 -20.92
N ASN A 129 -7.87 14.18 -20.79
CA ASN A 129 -8.36 14.81 -19.57
C ASN A 129 -9.87 14.74 -19.44
N GLU A 130 -10.61 14.91 -20.54
CA GLU A 130 -12.06 14.70 -20.58
C GLU A 130 -12.41 13.27 -20.15
N ALA A 131 -11.82 12.25 -20.78
CA ALA A 131 -12.12 10.85 -20.46
C ALA A 131 -11.78 10.49 -19.01
N TRP A 132 -10.71 11.08 -18.44
CA TRP A 132 -10.39 10.92 -17.03
C TRP A 132 -11.51 11.44 -16.13
N TRP A 133 -12.01 12.65 -16.37
CA TRP A 133 -13.06 13.24 -15.53
C TRP A 133 -14.41 12.55 -15.71
N VAL A 134 -14.73 12.04 -16.91
CA VAL A 134 -15.91 11.18 -17.13
C VAL A 134 -15.86 9.93 -16.25
N LEU A 135 -14.73 9.21 -16.24
CA LEU A 135 -14.58 8.01 -15.41
C LEU A 135 -14.60 8.34 -13.91
N ARG A 136 -14.00 9.47 -13.51
CA ARG A 136 -14.03 9.96 -12.12
C ARG A 136 -15.44 10.29 -11.66
N GLU A 137 -16.25 10.93 -12.51
CA GLU A 137 -17.64 11.23 -12.20
C GLU A 137 -18.48 9.96 -12.12
N GLU A 138 -18.30 9.02 -13.06
CA GLU A 138 -19.06 7.76 -13.10
C GLU A 138 -18.78 6.86 -11.89
N TYR A 139 -17.51 6.63 -11.56
CA TYR A 139 -17.14 5.64 -10.54
C TYR A 139 -16.95 6.22 -9.15
N GLN A 140 -16.48 7.47 -9.04
CA GLN A 140 -16.23 8.13 -7.75
C GLN A 140 -17.28 9.18 -7.39
N GLY A 141 -18.13 9.61 -8.33
CA GLY A 141 -19.15 10.63 -8.07
C GLY A 141 -18.58 12.03 -7.81
N ILE A 142 -17.40 12.33 -8.36
CA ILE A 142 -16.72 13.61 -8.16
C ILE A 142 -16.45 14.33 -9.48
N THR A 143 -16.46 15.67 -9.42
CA THR A 143 -16.26 16.56 -10.56
C THR A 143 -15.09 17.52 -10.25
N PRO A 144 -14.36 18.05 -11.25
CA PRO A 144 -13.27 18.96 -10.96
C PRO A 144 -13.81 20.26 -10.33
N PRO A 145 -13.13 20.84 -9.33
CA PRO A 145 -13.58 22.06 -8.66
C PRO A 145 -13.43 23.32 -9.53
N VAL A 146 -12.71 23.22 -10.64
CA VAL A 146 -12.47 24.28 -11.62
C VAL A 146 -12.54 23.69 -13.02
N GLU A 147 -12.84 24.51 -14.02
CA GLU A 147 -12.87 24.09 -15.41
C GLU A 147 -11.51 23.50 -15.83
N ARG A 148 -11.57 22.33 -16.49
CA ARG A 148 -10.40 21.61 -17.02
C ARG A 148 -10.52 21.49 -18.53
N ASN A 149 -9.37 21.35 -19.17
CA ASN A 149 -9.24 21.20 -20.61
C ASN A 149 -8.01 20.34 -20.91
N GLU A 150 -7.77 20.04 -22.18
CA GLU A 150 -6.73 19.10 -22.63
C GLU A 150 -5.29 19.66 -22.57
N THR A 151 -5.12 20.94 -22.20
CA THR A 151 -3.79 21.45 -21.81
C THR A 151 -3.40 20.99 -20.40
N HIS A 152 -4.36 20.45 -19.65
CA HIS A 152 -4.15 19.85 -18.34
C HIS A 152 -4.00 18.33 -18.45
N PHE A 153 -3.24 17.76 -17.52
CA PHE A 153 -3.03 16.32 -17.41
C PHE A 153 -3.16 15.91 -15.95
N ASP A 154 -4.40 15.88 -15.45
CA ASP A 154 -4.75 15.72 -14.02
C ASP A 154 -4.48 14.32 -13.46
N GLN A 155 -4.32 13.36 -14.36
CA GLN A 155 -4.07 11.97 -14.04
C GLN A 155 -2.69 11.84 -13.39
N VAL A 156 -1.66 12.52 -13.91
CA VAL A 156 -0.31 12.40 -13.37
C VAL A 156 -0.23 12.89 -11.92
N PRO A 157 -0.68 14.10 -11.55
CA PRO A 157 -0.74 14.51 -10.15
C PRO A 157 -1.54 13.55 -9.27
N SER A 158 -2.72 13.12 -9.74
CA SER A 158 -3.60 12.18 -9.00
C SER A 158 -2.94 10.83 -8.77
N ILE A 159 -2.15 10.34 -9.74
CA ILE A 159 -1.48 9.05 -9.69
C ILE A 159 -0.11 9.16 -8.99
N THR A 160 0.53 10.34 -9.01
CA THR A 160 1.77 10.59 -8.26
C THR A 160 1.54 10.72 -6.75
N PHE A 161 0.32 11.02 -6.30
CA PHE A 161 0.00 11.19 -4.87
C PHE A 161 -0.08 9.86 -4.10
N GLN A 162 0.01 8.71 -4.78
CA GLN A 162 -0.01 7.38 -4.15
C GLN A 162 1.06 6.42 -4.71
N GLU A 163 2.19 7.01 -5.14
CA GLU A 163 3.45 6.35 -5.50
C GLU A 163 3.52 5.53 -6.81
N ILE A 164 4.50 5.90 -7.65
CA ILE A 164 5.40 5.05 -8.48
C ILE A 164 4.81 4.18 -9.63
N HIS A 165 3.54 3.78 -9.61
CA HIS A 165 2.98 2.78 -10.54
C HIS A 165 2.72 3.27 -11.98
N LEU A 166 2.92 4.56 -12.29
CA LEU A 166 2.76 5.08 -13.65
C LEU A 166 4.08 5.30 -14.39
N ILE A 167 5.18 5.59 -13.67
CA ILE A 167 6.50 5.73 -14.31
C ILE A 167 7.12 4.35 -14.56
N CYS A 168 6.88 3.40 -13.66
CA CYS A 168 7.12 1.97 -13.88
C CYS A 168 5.79 1.34 -14.32
N ALA A 169 5.71 0.71 -15.48
CA ALA A 169 4.49 0.15 -16.06
C ALA A 169 3.86 -1.02 -15.24
N THR A 170 3.32 -0.76 -14.05
CA THR A 170 2.64 -1.76 -13.20
C THR A 170 1.13 -1.56 -13.24
N SER A 171 0.35 -2.64 -13.19
CA SER A 171 -1.13 -2.62 -13.25
C SER A 171 -1.75 -2.50 -11.86
N TRP A 172 -2.84 -1.74 -11.71
CA TRP A 172 -3.57 -1.56 -10.45
C TRP A 172 -4.63 -2.65 -10.19
N LEU A 173 -5.17 -3.31 -11.21
CA LEU A 173 -6.28 -4.27 -11.06
C LEU A 173 -5.84 -5.68 -10.64
N THR A 174 -4.55 -5.98 -10.60
CA THR A 174 -4.01 -7.19 -9.97
C THR A 174 -4.20 -7.18 -8.43
N PHE A 175 -4.56 -6.04 -7.84
CA PHE A 175 -4.65 -5.79 -6.39
C PHE A 175 -5.89 -6.43 -5.69
N ASN A 176 -6.95 -6.77 -6.41
CA ASN A 176 -8.25 -7.15 -5.80
C ASN A 176 -8.49 -8.66 -5.59
N SER A 177 -7.44 -9.47 -5.44
CA SER A 177 -7.57 -10.92 -5.20
C SER A 177 -7.71 -11.29 -3.71
N PHE A 178 -8.62 -10.64 -2.98
CA PHE A 178 -8.83 -10.87 -1.53
C PHE A 178 -9.24 -12.31 -1.17
N ASN A 179 -9.93 -13.02 -2.08
CA ASN A 179 -10.50 -14.34 -1.82
C ASN A 179 -9.48 -15.50 -1.80
N SER A 180 -8.25 -15.28 -2.28
CA SER A 180 -7.21 -16.32 -2.35
C SER A 180 -6.25 -16.33 -1.15
N ILE A 181 -6.32 -15.31 -0.28
CA ILE A 181 -5.27 -14.97 0.70
C ILE A 181 -5.55 -15.58 2.09
N VAL A 182 -6.83 -15.69 2.48
CA VAL A 182 -7.29 -16.12 3.81
C VAL A 182 -6.67 -17.46 4.30
N PRO A 183 -6.49 -18.49 3.45
CA PRO A 183 -5.93 -19.77 3.91
C PRO A 183 -4.43 -19.71 4.26
N TYR A 184 -3.66 -18.83 3.60
CA TYR A 184 -2.19 -18.78 3.70
C TYR A 184 -1.70 -17.91 4.86
N VAL A 185 -2.39 -16.81 5.16
CA VAL A 185 -2.08 -15.91 6.29
C VAL A 185 -2.23 -16.64 7.63
N LYS A 186 -3.21 -17.54 7.74
CA LYS A 186 -3.42 -18.38 8.94
C LYS A 186 -2.22 -19.28 9.26
N LEU A 187 -1.42 -19.64 8.26
CA LEU A 187 -0.22 -20.48 8.43
C LEU A 187 1.00 -19.68 8.92
N LEU A 188 1.09 -18.40 8.57
CA LEU A 188 2.17 -17.49 8.96
C LEU A 188 1.99 -16.92 10.37
N ALA A 189 0.74 -16.64 10.77
CA ALA A 189 0.41 -16.15 12.11
C ALA A 189 0.54 -17.21 13.24
N MET A 190 0.68 -18.50 12.89
CA MET A 190 0.72 -19.61 13.85
C MET A 190 2.13 -19.99 14.37
N LYS A 191 3.18 -19.27 13.99
CA LYS A 191 4.51 -19.50 14.57
C LYS A 191 4.84 -18.38 15.55
N ASP A 192 4.81 -18.72 16.84
CA ASP A 192 5.06 -17.92 18.05
C ASP A 192 6.38 -17.11 18.11
N ASN A 193 7.10 -16.97 16.99
CA ASN A 193 8.40 -16.30 16.89
C ASN A 193 8.37 -14.98 16.10
N LEU A 194 7.27 -14.60 15.43
CA LEU A 194 7.23 -13.37 14.63
C LEU A 194 7.29 -12.11 15.52
N ILE A 195 6.62 -12.13 16.68
CA ILE A 195 6.59 -11.02 17.65
C ILE A 195 7.95 -10.82 18.33
N VAL A 196 8.67 -11.91 18.61
CA VAL A 196 10.02 -11.85 19.20
C VAL A 196 11.04 -11.27 18.22
N ALA A 197 10.87 -11.56 16.92
CA ALA A 197 11.71 -10.96 15.87
C ALA A 197 11.48 -9.44 15.74
N LEU A 198 10.23 -8.97 15.92
CA LEU A 198 9.88 -7.54 15.99
C LEU A 198 10.67 -6.83 17.11
N PHE A 199 10.70 -7.43 18.31
CA PHE A 199 11.41 -6.88 19.46
C PHE A 199 12.95 -6.87 19.30
N MET A 200 13.51 -7.84 18.56
CA MET A 200 14.95 -7.90 18.33
C MET A 200 15.42 -6.95 17.21
N ALA A 201 14.58 -6.66 16.21
CA ALA A 201 14.88 -5.71 15.15
C ALA A 201 14.90 -4.25 15.66
N MET A 202 13.96 -3.89 16.56
CA MET A 202 13.86 -2.55 17.15
C MET A 202 14.96 -2.22 18.18
N LYS A 203 15.71 -3.21 18.69
CA LYS A 203 16.82 -3.00 19.65
C LYS A 203 18.18 -2.69 19.02
N ARG A 204 18.28 -2.67 17.69
CA ARG A 204 19.52 -2.24 17.02
C ARG A 204 19.46 -0.73 16.81
N PRO A 205 20.55 0.02 17.09
CA PRO A 205 20.56 1.45 16.88
C PRO A 205 20.30 1.74 15.40
N VAL A 206 19.15 2.35 15.10
CA VAL A 206 18.86 2.96 13.82
C VAL A 206 19.92 4.03 13.62
N ARG A 207 20.83 3.84 12.66
CA ARG A 207 21.74 4.92 12.25
C ARG A 207 20.87 6.03 11.70
N SER A 208 20.89 7.19 12.33
CA SER A 208 20.11 8.34 11.90
C SER A 208 20.40 8.62 10.41
N CYS A 209 19.34 8.65 9.61
CA CYS A 209 19.37 9.32 8.33
C CYS A 209 19.75 10.78 8.63
N ARG A 210 20.88 11.25 8.09
CA ARG A 210 21.21 12.67 8.17
C ARG A 210 20.11 13.47 7.45
N PRO A 211 19.75 14.66 7.97
CA PRO A 211 18.82 15.54 7.27
C PRO A 211 19.39 15.85 5.88
N CYS A 212 18.52 15.84 4.87
CA CYS A 212 18.82 16.35 3.54
C CYS A 212 19.17 17.84 3.61
#